data_AF-A0A354V1Y1-F1
#
_entry.id   AF-A0A354V1Y1-F1
#
_cell.length_a   1.000
_cell.length_b   1.000
_cell.length_c   1.000
_cell.angle_alpha   90.00
_cell.angle_beta   90.00
_cell.angle_gamma   90.00
#
_symmetry.space_group_name_H-M   'P 1'
#
loop_
_entity.id
_entity.type
_entity.pdbx_description
1 polymer ?
#
loop_
_entity_poly.entity_id
_entity_poly.type
_entity_poly.pdbx_seq_one_letter_code
_entity_poly.pdbx_strand_id
1 'polypeptide(L)'
;MRIVCPGCAAAYEVPANRLTRRRAVRCARCGGEWVAVQEMEETPPPPEPAVIGAKPQTEPHAALPAITAMDRLAAPRHGQARSAVLVAAWVLTFGVLGGAAGAVLTWREAVVHAWPPSARILGGPGHLLANGTPASGATARE
;
A
#
# COMPACT_ATOMS: atom_id res chain seq x y z
N MET A 1 -2.71 5.06 -21.50
CA MET A 1 -2.74 3.58 -21.49
C MET A 1 -2.77 3.11 -20.05
N ARG A 2 -3.55 2.07 -19.77
CA ARG A 2 -3.85 1.60 -18.43
C ARG A 2 -3.14 0.29 -18.15
N ILE A 3 -2.42 0.21 -17.03
CA ILE A 3 -1.79 -1.03 -16.55
C ILE A 3 -2.38 -1.44 -15.20
N VAL A 4 -2.46 -2.75 -14.95
CA VAL A 4 -2.97 -3.31 -13.70
C VAL A 4 -1.85 -4.09 -13.01
N CYS A 5 -1.68 -3.84 -11.71
CA CYS A 5 -0.73 -4.58 -10.89
C CYS A 5 -1.25 -6.00 -10.61
N PRO A 6 -0.49 -7.06 -10.93
CA PRO A 6 -0.92 -8.44 -10.70
C PRO A 6 -1.01 -8.82 -9.21
N GLY A 7 -0.28 -8.11 -8.33
CA GLY A 7 -0.25 -8.43 -6.90
C GLY A 7 -1.38 -7.82 -6.06
N CYS A 8 -1.98 -6.71 -6.50
CA CYS A 8 -3.00 -6.00 -5.70
C CYS A 8 -4.14 -5.38 -6.50
N ALA A 9 -4.23 -5.69 -7.79
CA ALA A 9 -5.25 -5.18 -8.72
C ALA A 9 -5.35 -3.65 -8.84
N ALA A 10 -4.34 -2.90 -8.39
CA ALA A 10 -4.29 -1.45 -8.56
C ALA A 10 -4.13 -1.10 -10.04
N ALA A 11 -4.93 -0.16 -10.54
CA ALA A 11 -4.87 0.34 -11.90
C ALA A 11 -4.17 1.70 -11.97
N TYR A 12 -3.29 1.87 -12.96
CA TYR A 12 -2.53 3.10 -13.17
C TYR A 12 -2.66 3.56 -14.62
N GLU A 13 -2.87 4.87 -14.79
CA GLU A 13 -2.75 5.53 -16.08
C GLU A 13 -1.29 5.96 -16.25
N VAL A 14 -0.59 5.37 -17.23
CA VAL A 14 0.83 5.61 -17.47
C VAL A 14 1.01 6.08 -18.91
N PRO A 15 1.85 7.10 -19.18
CA PRO A 15 2.15 7.52 -20.54
C PRO A 15 3.12 6.55 -21.25
N ALA A 16 2.89 6.31 -22.55
CA ALA A 16 3.58 5.29 -23.37
C ALA A 16 5.11 5.37 -23.32
N ASN A 17 5.62 6.59 -23.24
CA ASN A 17 7.05 6.87 -23.16
C ASN A 17 7.74 6.35 -21.88
N ARG A 18 6.98 5.97 -20.83
CA ARG A 18 7.55 5.40 -19.59
C ARG A 18 7.57 3.88 -19.54
N LEU A 19 6.84 3.21 -20.43
CA LEU A 19 6.82 1.74 -20.54
C LEU A 19 7.67 1.28 -21.72
N THR A 20 9.00 1.41 -21.57
CA THR A 20 9.96 0.83 -22.53
C THR A 20 9.85 -0.70 -22.52
N ARG A 21 9.93 -1.34 -23.70
CA ARG A 21 9.95 -2.82 -23.80
C ARG A 21 11.01 -3.38 -22.85
N ARG A 22 10.63 -4.37 -22.04
CA ARG A 22 11.47 -5.09 -21.05
C ARG A 22 11.87 -4.33 -19.78
N ARG A 23 11.36 -3.13 -19.51
CA ARG A 23 11.62 -2.46 -18.23
C ARG A 23 10.69 -2.98 -17.14
N ALA A 24 11.25 -3.41 -16.01
CA ALA A 24 10.48 -3.74 -14.81
C ALA A 24 9.85 -2.47 -14.22
N VAL A 25 8.57 -2.54 -13.89
CA VAL A 25 7.82 -1.49 -13.19
C VAL A 25 7.46 -1.95 -11.78
N ARG A 26 7.40 -1.01 -10.85
CA ARG A 26 7.12 -1.26 -9.44
C ARG A 26 5.76 -0.69 -9.04
N CYS A 27 4.99 -1.45 -8.27
CA CYS A 27 3.68 -1.01 -7.77
C CYS A 27 3.87 0.03 -6.66
N ALA A 28 3.21 1.19 -6.76
CA ALA A 28 3.22 2.18 -5.70
C ALA A 28 2.43 1.72 -4.44
N ARG A 29 1.45 0.81 -4.61
CA ARG A 29 0.60 0.31 -3.52
C ARG A 29 1.20 -0.86 -2.75
N CYS A 30 1.66 -1.92 -3.44
CA CYS A 30 2.15 -3.14 -2.80
C CYS A 30 3.65 -3.38 -2.98
N GLY A 31 4.35 -2.57 -3.77
CA GLY A 31 5.79 -2.70 -4.00
C GLY A 31 6.24 -3.83 -4.93
N GLY A 32 5.32 -4.66 -5.43
CA GLY A 32 5.64 -5.74 -6.37
C GLY A 32 6.22 -5.23 -7.70
N GLU A 33 7.13 -5.99 -8.29
CA GLU A 33 7.80 -5.68 -9.56
C GLU A 33 7.35 -6.63 -10.66
N TRP A 34 6.98 -6.09 -11.83
CA TRP A 34 6.60 -6.90 -12.99
C TRP A 34 6.97 -6.18 -14.29
N VAL A 35 6.99 -6.92 -15.40
CA VAL A 35 7.19 -6.35 -16.74
C VAL A 35 5.82 -6.14 -17.36
N ALA A 36 5.51 -4.90 -17.75
CA ALA A 36 4.30 -4.60 -18.49
C ALA A 36 4.46 -5.15 -19.93
N VAL A 37 3.76 -6.24 -20.25
CA VAL A 37 3.63 -6.72 -21.62
C VAL A 37 2.69 -5.76 -22.33
N GLN A 38 3.21 -5.04 -23.33
CA GLN A 38 2.36 -4.28 -24.24
C GLN A 38 1.89 -5.24 -25.33
N GLU A 39 0.59 -5.49 -25.40
CA GLU A 39 -0.06 -6.13 -26.55
C GLU A 39 0.02 -5.15 -27.71
N MET A 40 1.17 -5.13 -28.40
CA MET A 40 1.30 -4.38 -29.64
C MET A 40 0.73 -5.27 -30.72
N GLU A 41 -0.39 -4.86 -31.30
CA GLU A 41 -0.99 -5.44 -32.50
C GLU A 41 0.09 -5.60 -33.57
N GLU A 42 0.48 -6.85 -33.80
CA GLU A 42 1.59 -7.24 -34.66
C GLU A 42 1.09 -7.23 -36.10
N THR A 43 1.42 -6.17 -36.84
CA THR A 43 1.33 -6.19 -38.31
C THR A 43 2.34 -7.22 -38.82
N PRO A 44 1.95 -8.18 -39.69
CA PRO A 44 2.75 -9.35 -40.01
C PRO A 44 4.06 -8.98 -40.76
N PRO A 45 5.17 -9.72 -40.50
CA PRO A 45 6.47 -9.42 -41.08
C PRO A 45 6.59 -9.91 -42.55
N PRO A 46 7.24 -9.15 -43.44
CA PRO A 46 7.69 -9.67 -44.73
C PRO A 46 8.93 -10.59 -44.56
N PRO A 47 9.06 -11.66 -45.37
CA PRO A 47 9.98 -12.79 -45.13
C PRO A 47 11.48 -12.50 -45.36
N GLU A 48 12.32 -13.18 -44.58
CA GLU A 48 13.79 -13.21 -44.56
C GLU A 48 14.43 -13.72 -45.88
N PRO A 49 15.75 -13.52 -46.04
CA PRO A 49 16.58 -14.72 -46.08
C PRO A 49 17.77 -14.74 -45.10
N ALA A 50 17.94 -15.93 -44.54
CA ALA A 50 18.98 -16.42 -43.65
C ALA A 50 20.42 -15.96 -43.96
N VAL A 51 21.12 -15.45 -42.93
CA VAL A 51 22.58 -15.50 -42.86
C VAL A 51 22.97 -16.48 -41.76
N ILE A 52 23.56 -17.57 -42.22
CA ILE A 52 24.19 -18.62 -41.42
C ILE A 52 25.43 -18.06 -40.72
N GLY A 53 25.56 -18.34 -39.43
CA GLY A 53 26.86 -18.62 -38.81
C GLY A 53 27.52 -17.50 -38.02
N ALA A 54 27.29 -17.48 -36.71
CA ALA A 54 28.33 -17.18 -35.73
C ALA A 54 27.96 -17.84 -34.39
N LYS A 55 28.65 -18.93 -34.04
CA LYS A 55 28.69 -19.40 -32.65
C LYS A 55 29.23 -18.25 -31.79
N PRO A 56 28.57 -17.84 -30.70
CA PRO A 56 29.21 -16.94 -29.75
C PRO A 56 30.44 -17.66 -29.19
N GLN A 57 31.62 -17.13 -29.49
CA GLN A 57 32.85 -17.54 -28.85
C GLN A 57 32.71 -17.15 -27.37
N THR A 58 32.58 -18.14 -26.49
CA THR A 58 32.69 -17.96 -25.05
C THR A 58 34.14 -17.57 -24.75
N GLU A 59 34.42 -16.27 -24.70
CA GLU A 59 35.64 -15.76 -24.10
C GLU A 59 35.73 -16.27 -22.65
N PRO A 60 36.89 -16.80 -22.22
CA PRO A 60 37.14 -17.11 -20.82
C PRO A 60 37.04 -15.80 -20.03
N HIS A 61 35.89 -15.58 -19.40
CA HIS A 61 35.76 -14.56 -18.38
C HIS A 61 36.85 -14.83 -17.34
N ALA A 62 37.85 -13.94 -17.30
CA ALA A 62 38.79 -13.86 -16.20
C ALA A 62 37.97 -13.93 -14.90
N ALA A 63 38.23 -14.97 -14.11
CA ALA A 63 37.51 -15.22 -12.88
C ALA A 63 37.70 -14.03 -11.93
N LEU A 64 36.71 -13.13 -11.92
CA LEU A 64 36.50 -12.27 -10.76
C LEU A 64 36.37 -13.21 -9.55
N PRO A 65 37.01 -12.92 -8.40
CA PRO A 65 36.89 -13.77 -7.23
C PRO A 65 35.41 -13.96 -6.93
N ALA A 66 34.98 -15.21 -6.90
CA ALA A 66 33.60 -15.55 -6.60
C ALA A 66 33.30 -15.05 -5.19
N ILE A 67 32.60 -13.92 -5.08
CA ILE A 67 32.11 -13.40 -3.80
C ILE A 67 31.34 -14.55 -3.16
N THR A 68 31.91 -15.09 -2.08
CA THR A 68 31.39 -16.30 -1.47
C THR A 68 30.07 -16.00 -0.79
N ALA A 69 29.22 -17.02 -0.60
CA ALA A 69 28.03 -16.87 0.22
C ALA A 69 28.38 -16.39 1.65
N MET A 70 29.59 -16.72 2.13
CA MET A 70 30.11 -16.27 3.40
C MET A 70 30.45 -14.77 3.40
N ASP A 71 31.04 -14.22 2.33
CA ASP A 71 31.29 -12.77 2.20
C ASP A 71 30.00 -11.95 2.22
N ARG A 72 28.91 -12.48 1.65
CA ARG A 72 27.60 -11.83 1.67
C ARG A 72 26.96 -11.81 3.07
N LEU A 73 27.28 -12.79 3.92
CA LEU A 73 26.79 -12.85 5.30
C LEU A 73 27.65 -12.00 6.24
N ALA A 74 28.95 -11.85 5.94
CA ALA A 74 29.89 -11.02 6.68
C ALA A 74 29.72 -9.51 6.40
N ALA A 75 29.13 -9.15 5.25
CA ALA A 75 28.83 -7.76 4.94
C ALA A 75 27.84 -7.16 5.97
N PRO A 76 28.13 -5.99 6.58
CA PRO A 76 27.24 -5.37 7.56
C PRO A 76 25.87 -5.09 6.93
N ARG A 77 24.82 -5.74 7.46
CA ARG A 77 23.44 -5.65 6.95
C ARG A 77 22.93 -4.21 7.04
N HIS A 78 23.06 -3.44 5.96
CA HIS A 78 22.50 -2.10 5.81
C HIS A 78 20.95 -2.06 5.84
N GLY A 79 20.27 -3.21 5.99
CA GLY A 79 18.81 -3.32 6.08
C GLY A 79 18.22 -3.14 7.48
N GLN A 80 19.02 -3.25 8.56
CA GLN A 80 18.49 -3.27 9.93
C GLN A 80 18.10 -1.88 10.44
N ALA A 81 18.78 -0.82 9.98
CA ALA A 81 18.37 0.55 10.29
C ALA A 81 17.02 0.90 9.64
N ARG A 82 16.74 0.38 8.43
CA ARG A 82 15.45 0.60 7.76
C ARG A 82 14.30 -0.11 8.47
N SER A 83 14.52 -1.28 9.04
CA SER A 83 13.48 -1.97 9.82
C SER A 83 13.22 -1.28 11.16
N ALA A 84 14.25 -0.79 11.86
CA ALA A 84 14.09 -0.04 13.11
C ALA A 84 13.32 1.27 12.89
N VAL A 85 13.62 2.01 11.82
CA VAL A 85 12.88 3.23 11.45
C VAL A 85 11.42 2.92 11.14
N LEU A 86 11.15 1.81 10.44
CA LEU A 86 9.78 1.40 10.14
C LEU A 86 9.00 1.03 11.42
N VAL A 87 9.62 0.30 12.35
CA VAL A 87 9.00 -0.04 13.64
C VAL A 87 8.74 1.22 14.47
N ALA A 88 9.71 2.15 14.53
CA ALA A 88 9.53 3.43 15.22
C ALA A 88 8.37 4.25 14.62
N ALA A 89 8.26 4.30 13.29
CA ALA A 89 7.15 4.96 12.61
C ALA A 89 5.79 4.33 12.97
N TRP A 90 5.71 3.00 13.02
CA TRP A 90 4.50 2.31 13.45
C TRP A 90 4.14 2.57 14.91
N VAL A 91 5.12 2.49 15.82
CA VAL A 91 4.93 2.79 17.26
C VAL A 91 4.44 4.22 17.45
N LEU A 92 5.04 5.19 16.75
CA LEU A 92 4.62 6.58 16.82
C LEU A 92 3.20 6.77 16.29
N THR A 93 2.85 6.10 15.18
CA THR A 93 1.50 6.16 14.60
C THR A 93 0.45 5.58 15.56
N PHE A 94 0.68 4.38 16.09
CA PHE A 94 -0.24 3.76 17.05
C PHE A 94 -0.29 4.53 18.37
N GLY A 95 0.83 5.10 18.81
CA GLY A 95 0.90 5.95 19.99
C GLY A 95 0.04 7.21 19.83
N VAL A 96 0.10 7.87 18.68
CA VAL A 96 -0.74 9.04 18.37
C VAL A 96 -2.21 8.65 18.29
N LEU A 97 -2.56 7.56 17.58
CA LEU A 97 -3.95 7.10 17.49
C LEU A 97 -4.51 6.70 18.86
N GLY A 98 -3.75 5.91 19.62
CA GLY A 98 -4.14 5.47 20.96
C GLY A 98 -4.27 6.63 21.94
N GLY A 99 -3.34 7.60 21.88
CA GLY A 99 -3.41 8.83 22.67
C GLY A 99 -4.62 9.68 22.33
N ALA A 100 -4.93 9.86 21.04
CA ALA A 100 -6.12 10.59 20.60
C ALA A 100 -7.42 9.89 21.05
N ALA A 101 -7.51 8.56 20.92
CA ALA A 101 -8.65 7.80 21.41
C ALA A 101 -8.79 7.91 22.93
N GLY A 102 -7.69 7.80 23.67
CA GLY A 102 -7.67 7.97 25.13
C GLY A 102 -8.15 9.36 25.56
N ALA A 103 -7.68 10.41 24.89
CA ALA A 103 -8.10 11.80 25.11
C ALA A 103 -9.60 12.01 24.89
N VAL A 104 -10.17 11.42 23.83
CA VAL A 104 -11.62 11.50 23.56
C VAL A 104 -12.42 10.80 24.66
N LEU A 105 -11.93 9.67 25.19
CA LEU A 105 -12.61 8.93 26.25
C LEU A 105 -12.54 9.65 27.60
N THR A 106 -11.42 10.29 27.94
CA THR A 106 -11.27 11.05 29.19
C THR A 106 -12.02 12.37 29.18
N TRP A 107 -12.05 13.08 28.05
CA TRP A 107 -12.73 14.38 27.90
C TRP A 107 -14.09 14.29 27.20
N ARG A 108 -14.69 13.09 27.19
CA ARG A 108 -15.96 12.82 26.50
C ARG A 108 -17.06 13.83 26.83
N GLU A 109 -17.18 14.27 28.09
CA GLU A 109 -18.23 15.18 28.55
C GLU A 109 -18.09 16.56 27.85
N ALA A 110 -16.86 17.09 27.80
CA ALA A 110 -16.56 18.36 27.12
C ALA A 110 -16.79 18.25 25.60
N VAL A 111 -16.43 17.11 25.00
CA VAL A 111 -16.65 16.84 23.56
C VAL A 111 -18.14 16.76 23.24
N VAL A 112 -18.93 16.06 24.07
CA VAL A 112 -20.38 15.95 23.92
C VAL A 112 -21.07 17.30 24.12
N HIS A 113 -20.60 18.11 25.07
CA HIS A 113 -21.11 19.48 25.27
C HIS A 113 -20.78 20.41 24.09
N ALA A 114 -19.58 20.32 23.53
CA ALA A 114 -19.17 21.14 22.39
C ALA A 114 -19.83 20.69 21.06
N TRP A 115 -20.08 19.38 20.91
CA TRP A 115 -20.68 18.82 19.71
C TRP A 115 -21.76 17.76 20.06
N PRO A 116 -23.00 18.20 20.32
CA PRO A 116 -24.11 17.32 20.75
C PRO A 116 -24.40 16.10 19.84
N PRO A 117 -24.24 16.16 18.50
CA PRO A 117 -24.42 15.00 17.62
C PRO A 117 -23.51 13.81 17.96
N SER A 118 -22.33 14.06 18.53
CA SER A 118 -21.39 13.01 18.94
C SER A 118 -21.91 12.14 20.08
N ALA A 119 -22.91 12.61 20.85
CA ALA A 119 -23.58 11.86 21.90
C ALA A 119 -24.22 10.55 21.39
N ARG A 120 -24.51 10.43 20.08
CA ARG A 120 -25.03 9.18 19.51
C ARG A 120 -24.01 8.06 19.50
N ILE A 121 -22.72 8.39 19.44
CA ILE A 121 -21.61 7.43 19.34
C ILE A 121 -20.86 7.33 20.68
N LEU A 122 -20.67 8.46 21.36
CA LEU A 122 -19.94 8.57 22.63
C LEU A 122 -20.85 8.59 23.86
N GLY A 123 -22.17 8.77 23.69
CA GLY A 123 -23.12 8.71 24.79
C GLY A 123 -23.20 7.29 25.31
N GLY A 124 -22.89 7.12 26.60
CA GLY A 124 -22.96 5.82 27.26
C GLY A 124 -24.33 5.15 27.10
N PRO A 125 -24.42 3.83 27.35
CA PRO A 125 -25.61 3.02 27.07
C PRO A 125 -26.93 3.54 27.68
N GLY A 126 -26.89 4.42 28.68
CA GLY A 126 -28.08 5.06 29.25
C GLY A 126 -28.76 6.12 28.38
N HIS A 127 -28.06 6.74 27.43
CA HIS A 127 -28.62 7.86 26.65
C HIS A 127 -29.59 7.41 25.54
N LEU A 128 -29.52 6.13 25.14
CA LEU A 128 -30.45 5.51 24.19
C LEU A 128 -31.78 5.10 24.84
N LEU A 129 -31.80 4.84 26.15
CA LEU A 129 -33.04 4.57 26.89
C LEU A 129 -33.82 5.85 27.19
N ALA A 130 -33.13 6.99 27.35
CA ALA A 130 -33.78 8.27 27.67
C ALA A 130 -34.45 8.96 26.46
N ASN A 131 -33.98 8.70 25.23
CA ASN A 131 -34.54 9.32 24.02
C ASN A 131 -35.69 8.50 23.38
N GLY A 132 -36.06 7.36 23.97
CA GLY A 132 -37.06 6.45 23.42
C GLY A 132 -38.52 6.71 23.83
N THR A 133 -38.77 7.62 24.77
CA THR A 133 -40.14 7.98 25.18
C THR A 133 -40.52 9.34 24.60
N PRO A 134 -41.23 9.39 23.46
CA PRO A 134 -42.15 10.50 23.26
C PRO A 134 -43.18 10.39 24.39
N ALA A 135 -43.15 11.35 25.32
CA ALA A 135 -44.27 11.64 26.19
C ALA A 135 -45.44 12.09 25.30
N SER A 136 -46.12 11.14 24.68
CA SER A 136 -47.40 11.38 24.01
C SER A 136 -48.43 11.56 25.11
N GLY A 137 -48.58 12.81 25.54
CA GLY A 137 -49.72 13.23 26.34
C GLY A 137 -51.01 12.91 25.60
N ALA A 138 -51.91 12.21 26.28
CA ALA A 138 -53.34 12.21 25.99
C ALA A 138 -54.08 12.14 27.32
N THR A 139 -53.94 13.21 28.10
CA THR A 139 -54.89 13.59 29.15
C THR A 139 -55.74 14.75 28.63
N ALA A 140 -56.97 14.44 28.25
CA ALA A 140 -58.15 15.31 28.15
C ALA A 140 -59.33 14.30 28.03
N ARG A 141 -60.23 14.03 28.99
CA ARG A 141 -61.13 14.93 29.77
C ARG A 141 -61.65 16.02 28.83
N GLU A 142 -62.90 16.03 28.38
CA GLU A 142 -64.20 15.69 28.99
C GLU A 142 -65.18 15.06 27.99
#